data_AF-A0A8T4MRA5-F1
#
_entry.id   AF-A0A8T4MRA5-F1
#
_cell.length_a   1.000
_cell.length_b   1.000
_cell.length_c   1.000
_cell.angle_alpha   90.00
_cell.angle_beta   90.00
_cell.angle_gamma   90.00
#
_symmetry.space_group_name_H-M   'P 1'
#
loop_
_entity.id
_entity.type
_entity.pdbx_description
1 polymer ?
#
loop_
_entity_poly.entity_id
_entity_poly.type
_entity_poly.pdbx_seq_one_letter_code
_entity_poly.pdbx_strand_id
1 'polypeptide(L)'
;MVTREKAKYELVQDVTKGDLVSAYVVAPFDKGLEVLQEGDYRLISSQENSRLRIQEGYQAYISQMGNWVSEDAIYVPNKGKFLTKVSHIARNAREATQAHRNGEDFYLNENQVEECLADCVELTSESVPTNRFGENEITIYAFGEHTEDYGKLLREYGIKEMPVWLAGIRDKPFARKVWFVRLGDNYRSDLHCGIRVLYGDDDRVRGVRHNSGEAANFCEHSDEEKRAGIREAQKISAGEKTVPYTRKNINSYLDIVHGVRKGNLPNSKLEELIEFLEKLKQ
;
A
#
# COMPACT_ATOMS: atom_id res chain seq x y z
N MET A 1 37.34 15.81 0.04
CA MET A 1 36.24 16.64 0.57
C MET A 1 34.97 16.23 -0.15
N VAL A 2 34.13 15.43 0.49
CA VAL A 2 32.79 15.12 -0.04
C VAL A 2 31.88 16.17 0.56
N THR A 3 31.46 17.13 -0.27
CA THR A 3 30.37 18.03 0.07
C THR A 3 29.13 17.17 0.28
N ARG A 4 28.74 16.98 1.55
CA ARG A 4 27.37 16.58 1.89
C ARG A 4 26.48 17.74 1.44
N GLU A 5 25.99 17.70 0.21
CA GLU A 5 24.70 18.30 -0.08
C GLU A 5 23.74 17.70 0.94
N LYS A 6 23.25 18.53 1.88
CA LYS A 6 22.09 18.15 2.69
C LYS A 6 21.00 17.75 1.70
N ALA A 7 20.48 16.54 1.81
CA ALA A 7 19.31 16.14 1.03
C ALA A 7 18.22 17.22 1.24
N LYS A 8 17.70 17.78 0.15
CA LYS A 8 16.68 18.85 0.17
C LYS A 8 15.44 18.43 0.96
N TYR A 9 15.20 17.13 1.07
CA TYR A 9 14.02 16.53 1.68
C TYR A 9 14.44 15.63 2.84
N GLU A 10 13.77 15.79 3.98
CA GLU A 10 14.03 15.03 5.20
C GLU A 10 12.97 13.92 5.36
N LEU A 11 13.45 12.71 5.65
CA LEU A 11 12.61 11.58 6.02
C LEU A 11 12.29 11.65 7.52
N VAL A 12 11.03 11.86 7.86
CA VAL A 12 10.58 12.00 9.25
C VAL A 12 9.75 10.78 9.66
N GLN A 13 10.21 10.05 10.66
CA GLN A 13 9.47 8.91 11.21
C GLN A 13 8.41 9.41 12.22
N ASP A 14 7.16 9.02 12.02
CA ASP A 14 6.03 9.46 12.87
C ASP A 14 5.28 8.33 13.57
N VAL A 15 5.41 7.09 13.10
CA VAL A 15 4.97 5.89 13.84
C VAL A 15 6.19 5.00 14.07
N THR A 16 6.46 4.69 15.34
CA THR A 16 7.67 3.98 15.80
C THR A 16 7.37 2.68 16.54
N LYS A 17 6.09 2.39 16.80
CA LYS A 17 5.63 1.22 17.55
C LYS A 17 4.69 0.38 16.68
N GLY A 18 4.54 -0.89 17.05
CA GLY A 18 3.76 -1.85 16.28
C GLY A 18 4.59 -2.53 15.19
N ASP A 19 3.94 -3.47 14.51
CA ASP A 19 4.51 -4.30 13.45
C ASP A 19 4.77 -3.53 12.15
N LEU A 20 4.11 -2.38 11.96
CA LEU A 20 4.26 -1.50 10.83
C LEU A 20 4.66 -0.09 11.31
N VAL A 21 5.85 0.36 10.92
CA VAL A 21 6.31 1.73 11.19
C VAL A 21 6.07 2.62 9.98
N SER A 22 5.87 3.91 10.22
CA SER A 22 5.60 4.91 9.19
C SER A 22 6.60 6.05 9.25
N ALA A 23 6.97 6.53 8.05
CA ALA A 23 7.70 7.77 7.85
C ALA A 23 7.08 8.56 6.70
N TYR A 24 7.32 9.86 6.67
CA TYR A 24 6.89 10.72 5.59
C TYR A 24 8.01 11.66 5.13
N VAL A 25 7.85 12.15 3.90
CA VAL A 25 8.69 13.16 3.28
C VAL A 25 7.76 14.25 2.74
N VAL A 26 8.10 15.52 3.00
CA VAL A 26 7.40 16.67 2.42
C VAL A 26 8.13 17.07 1.14
N ALA A 27 7.55 16.72 0.00
CA ALA A 27 8.19 16.86 -1.31
C ALA A 27 7.19 16.60 -2.45
N PRO A 28 7.53 17.00 -3.70
CA PRO A 28 6.89 16.45 -4.89
C PRO A 28 6.92 14.92 -4.89
N PHE A 29 5.88 14.29 -5.43
CA PHE A 29 5.65 12.85 -5.30
C PHE A 29 6.83 11.99 -5.77
N ASP A 30 7.43 12.32 -6.92
CA ASP A 30 8.59 11.60 -7.45
C ASP A 30 9.80 11.66 -6.52
N LYS A 31 10.07 12.84 -5.93
CA LYS A 31 11.18 13.05 -4.99
C LYS A 31 10.94 12.44 -3.63
N GLY A 32 9.72 12.57 -3.10
CA GLY A 32 9.37 11.94 -1.84
C GLY A 32 9.41 10.42 -1.93
N LEU A 33 8.93 9.83 -3.03
CA LEU A 33 8.98 8.38 -3.24
C LEU A 33 10.42 7.86 -3.35
N GLU A 34 11.29 8.59 -4.05
CA GLU A 34 12.73 8.29 -4.14
C GLU A 34 13.38 8.24 -2.75
N VAL A 35 13.15 9.28 -1.92
CA VAL A 35 13.68 9.34 -0.55
C VAL A 35 13.13 8.25 0.36
N LEU A 36 11.83 7.92 0.25
CA LEU A 36 11.23 6.80 1.00
C LEU A 36 11.92 5.47 0.66
N GLN A 37 12.12 5.19 -0.62
CA GLN A 37 12.72 3.95 -1.10
C GLN A 37 14.19 3.83 -0.69
N GLU A 38 14.96 4.92 -0.74
CA GLU A 38 16.32 4.98 -0.20
C GLU A 38 16.37 4.70 1.31
N GLY A 39 15.31 5.05 2.04
CA GLY A 39 15.13 4.77 3.46
C GLY A 39 14.59 3.37 3.79
N ASP A 40 14.44 2.48 2.80
CA ASP A 40 13.82 1.15 2.93
C ASP A 40 12.34 1.21 3.37
N TYR A 41 11.62 2.24 2.92
CA TYR A 41 10.16 2.35 3.04
C TYR A 41 9.51 2.14 1.67
N ARG A 42 8.36 1.47 1.67
CA ARG A 42 7.47 1.42 0.51
C ARG A 42 6.31 2.38 0.70
N LEU A 43 5.74 2.87 -0.40
CA LEU A 43 4.55 3.72 -0.37
C LEU A 43 3.41 3.02 0.41
N ILE A 44 2.76 3.76 1.30
CA ILE A 44 1.68 3.25 2.14
C ILE A 44 0.40 3.01 1.32
N SER A 45 -0.32 1.92 1.59
CA SER A 45 -1.66 1.69 1.03
C SER A 45 -2.76 2.39 1.81
N SER A 46 -3.95 2.52 1.22
CA SER A 46 -5.12 3.04 1.93
C SER A 46 -5.48 2.19 3.16
N GLN A 47 -5.36 0.86 3.02
CA GLN A 47 -5.59 -0.11 4.09
C GLN A 47 -4.58 0.02 5.22
N GLU A 48 -3.30 0.23 4.91
CA GLU A 48 -2.27 0.43 5.94
C GLU A 48 -2.42 1.77 6.63
N ASN A 49 -2.79 2.81 5.87
CA ASN A 49 -3.03 4.12 6.44
C ASN A 49 -4.21 4.10 7.39
N SER A 50 -5.33 3.47 7.01
CA SER A 50 -6.49 3.32 7.90
C SER A 50 -6.14 2.52 9.16
N ARG A 51 -5.38 1.42 9.02
CA ARG A 51 -4.85 0.65 10.16
C ARG A 51 -4.04 1.52 11.12
N LEU A 52 -3.08 2.28 10.61
CA LEU A 52 -2.24 3.13 11.47
C LEU A 52 -3.02 4.27 12.11
N ARG A 53 -4.04 4.82 11.44
CA ARG A 53 -4.95 5.81 12.05
C ARG A 53 -5.79 5.20 13.18
N ILE A 54 -6.23 3.95 13.05
CA ILE A 54 -6.92 3.22 14.12
C ILE A 54 -5.97 2.97 15.29
N GLN A 55 -4.76 2.48 15.01
CA GLN A 55 -3.75 2.17 16.03
C GLN A 55 -3.35 3.40 16.85
N GLU A 56 -3.01 4.50 16.17
CA GLU A 56 -2.49 5.70 16.82
C GLU A 56 -3.60 6.65 17.31
N GLY A 57 -4.83 6.46 16.82
CA GLY A 57 -5.99 7.27 17.14
C GLY A 57 -6.07 8.59 16.35
N TYR A 58 -7.22 9.24 16.44
CA TYR A 58 -7.54 10.40 15.60
C TYR A 58 -6.69 11.64 15.90
N GLN A 59 -6.12 11.78 17.10
CA GLN A 59 -5.27 12.92 17.47
C GLN A 59 -3.82 12.80 16.95
N ALA A 60 -3.42 11.62 16.45
CA ALA A 60 -2.06 11.39 15.99
C ALA A 60 -1.76 12.12 14.68
N TYR A 61 -0.48 12.43 14.44
CA TYR A 61 -0.04 13.13 13.22
C TYR A 61 -0.46 12.40 11.93
N ILE A 62 -0.40 11.06 11.92
CA ILE A 62 -0.83 10.24 10.78
C ILE A 62 -2.33 10.37 10.46
N SER A 63 -3.14 10.66 11.48
CA SER A 63 -4.57 10.93 11.33
C SER A 63 -4.81 12.36 10.87
N GLN A 64 -4.04 13.32 11.39
CA GLN A 64 -4.22 14.76 11.15
C GLN A 64 -3.63 15.24 9.82
N MET A 65 -2.90 14.39 9.09
CA MET A 65 -2.24 14.76 7.82
C MET A 65 -2.60 13.79 6.69
N GLY A 66 -2.99 14.36 5.55
CA GLY A 66 -3.22 13.60 4.32
C GLY A 66 -1.91 13.26 3.63
N ASN A 67 -1.94 12.24 2.78
CA ASN A 67 -0.79 11.78 2.00
C ASN A 67 -1.21 11.06 0.72
N TRP A 68 -0.27 10.93 -0.21
CA TRP A 68 -0.39 10.00 -1.34
C TRP A 68 -0.36 8.56 -0.86
N VAL A 69 -1.22 7.71 -1.43
CA VAL A 69 -1.27 6.26 -1.15
C VAL A 69 -0.90 5.45 -2.38
N SER A 70 -0.69 4.14 -2.20
CA SER A 70 -0.21 3.25 -3.25
C SER A 70 -1.21 3.05 -4.38
N GLU A 71 -2.51 3.17 -4.11
CA GLU A 71 -3.55 3.01 -5.11
C GLU A 71 -3.55 4.13 -6.16
N ASP A 72 -4.04 3.80 -7.35
CA ASP A 72 -4.38 4.75 -8.39
C ASP A 72 -5.89 4.72 -8.66
N ALA A 73 -6.45 5.87 -9.03
CA ALA A 73 -7.74 5.95 -9.67
C ALA A 73 -7.55 6.05 -11.18
N ILE A 74 -8.17 5.14 -11.94
CA ILE A 74 -8.12 5.13 -13.39
C ILE A 74 -9.46 5.55 -13.98
N TYR A 75 -9.40 6.25 -15.11
CA TYR A 75 -10.56 6.80 -15.82
C TYR A 75 -10.49 6.29 -17.24
N VAL A 76 -11.45 5.46 -17.64
CA VAL A 76 -11.42 4.77 -18.92
C VAL A 76 -12.64 5.19 -19.75
N PRO A 77 -12.42 5.82 -20.93
CA PRO A 77 -13.50 6.22 -21.82
C PRO A 77 -14.43 5.04 -22.12
N ASN A 78 -15.76 5.28 -22.06
CA ASN A 78 -16.81 4.29 -22.30
C ASN A 78 -16.83 3.07 -21.35
N LYS A 79 -15.98 3.01 -20.31
CA LYS A 79 -16.02 1.95 -19.30
C LYS A 79 -16.34 2.44 -17.90
N GLY A 80 -15.76 3.56 -17.46
CA GLY A 80 -16.03 4.10 -16.13
C GLY A 80 -14.78 4.60 -15.41
N LYS A 81 -14.87 4.60 -14.08
CA LYS A 81 -13.84 5.10 -13.16
C LYS A 81 -13.59 4.01 -12.14
N PHE A 82 -12.34 3.72 -11.83
CA PHE A 82 -12.00 2.57 -10.99
C PHE A 82 -10.88 2.91 -10.03
N LEU A 83 -10.93 2.34 -8.83
CA LEU A 83 -9.82 2.33 -7.88
C LEU A 83 -9.08 1.00 -8.04
N THR A 84 -7.76 1.05 -8.14
CA THR A 84 -6.92 -0.14 -8.32
C THR A 84 -5.69 -0.11 -7.42
N LYS A 85 -5.28 -1.29 -6.97
CA LYS A 85 -4.00 -1.50 -6.26
C LYS A 85 -2.81 -1.50 -7.22
N VAL A 86 -3.04 -1.63 -8.53
CA VAL A 86 -1.99 -1.53 -9.55
C VAL A 86 -1.70 -0.07 -9.86
N SER A 87 -0.56 0.42 -9.39
CA SER A 87 -0.20 1.82 -9.58
C SER A 87 0.86 2.02 -10.68
N HIS A 88 0.44 2.46 -11.85
CA HIS A 88 1.36 2.89 -12.90
C HIS A 88 1.98 4.26 -12.61
N ILE A 89 1.34 5.13 -11.81
CA ILE A 89 1.97 6.39 -11.44
C ILE A 89 3.17 6.16 -10.51
N ALA A 90 3.09 5.29 -9.50
CA ALA A 90 4.26 5.02 -8.64
C ALA A 90 5.40 4.31 -9.39
N ARG A 91 5.08 3.43 -10.36
CA ARG A 91 6.08 2.79 -11.24
C ARG A 91 6.79 3.80 -12.15
N ASN A 92 6.12 4.91 -12.49
CA ASN A 92 6.60 5.94 -13.42
C ASN A 92 6.55 7.35 -12.78
N ALA A 93 6.96 7.46 -11.51
CA ALA A 93 6.66 8.64 -10.68
C ALA A 93 7.19 9.96 -11.26
N ARG A 94 8.40 9.96 -11.85
CA ARG A 94 8.99 11.13 -12.49
C ARG A 94 8.18 11.60 -13.71
N GLU A 95 7.77 10.67 -14.56
CA GLU A 95 6.99 10.94 -15.78
C GLU A 95 5.59 11.46 -15.43
N ALA A 96 4.91 10.80 -14.49
CA ALA A 96 3.61 11.24 -14.00
C ALA A 96 3.65 12.62 -13.32
N THR A 97 4.67 12.87 -12.50
CA THR A 97 4.87 14.17 -11.85
C THR A 97 5.13 15.27 -12.89
N GLN A 98 5.93 14.97 -13.93
CA GLN A 98 6.18 15.92 -15.01
C GLN A 98 4.92 16.19 -15.85
N ALA A 99 4.11 15.17 -16.15
CA ALA A 99 2.84 15.35 -16.85
C ALA A 99 1.91 16.30 -16.07
N HIS A 100 1.77 16.09 -14.76
CA HIS A 100 0.96 16.96 -13.90
C HIS A 100 1.53 18.38 -13.83
N ARG A 101 2.86 18.53 -13.76
CA ARG A 101 3.54 19.85 -13.81
C ARG A 101 3.24 20.59 -15.11
N ASN A 102 3.05 19.87 -16.21
CA ASN A 102 2.66 20.42 -17.51
C ASN A 102 1.14 20.67 -17.65
N GLY A 103 0.34 20.34 -16.63
CA GLY A 103 -1.13 20.44 -16.67
C GLY A 103 -1.84 19.27 -17.36
N GLU A 104 -1.11 18.21 -17.69
CA GLU A 104 -1.58 17.01 -18.38
C GLU A 104 -1.97 15.90 -17.39
N ASP A 105 -2.73 14.89 -17.84
CA ASP A 105 -2.91 13.66 -17.08
C ASP A 105 -1.81 12.64 -17.42
N PHE A 106 -1.58 11.68 -16.52
CA PHE A 106 -0.79 10.51 -16.85
C PHE A 106 -1.63 9.51 -17.65
N TYR A 107 -1.47 9.53 -18.98
CA TYR A 107 -2.22 8.64 -19.89
C TYR A 107 -1.73 7.19 -19.82
N LEU A 108 -2.67 6.26 -19.93
CA LEU A 108 -2.40 4.82 -19.93
C LEU A 108 -2.49 4.26 -21.36
N ASN A 109 -1.66 3.26 -21.66
CA ASN A 109 -1.85 2.43 -22.85
C ASN A 109 -2.81 1.25 -22.57
N GLU A 110 -3.17 0.49 -23.60
CA GLU A 110 -4.15 -0.61 -23.51
C GLU A 110 -3.73 -1.68 -22.48
N ASN A 111 -2.48 -2.13 -22.51
CA ASN A 111 -1.97 -3.13 -21.57
C ASN A 111 -2.03 -2.63 -20.12
N GLN A 112 -1.71 -1.35 -19.89
CA GLN A 112 -1.78 -0.74 -18.55
C GLN A 112 -3.23 -0.63 -18.06
N VAL A 113 -4.18 -0.36 -18.96
CA VAL A 113 -5.61 -0.36 -18.63
C VAL A 113 -6.06 -1.77 -18.23
N GLU A 114 -5.64 -2.80 -18.97
CA GLU A 114 -5.97 -4.20 -18.65
C GLU A 114 -5.40 -4.62 -17.29
N GLU A 115 -4.15 -4.29 -17.00
CA GLU A 115 -3.52 -4.56 -15.70
C GLU A 115 -4.32 -3.92 -14.55
N CYS A 116 -4.71 -2.65 -14.69
CA CYS A 116 -5.49 -1.96 -13.68
C CYS A 116 -6.90 -2.55 -13.49
N LEU A 117 -7.54 -3.00 -14.57
CA LEU A 117 -8.90 -3.54 -14.50
C LEU A 117 -8.97 -4.99 -13.97
N ALA A 118 -7.84 -5.70 -13.93
CA ALA A 118 -7.79 -7.08 -13.43
C ALA A 118 -8.10 -7.20 -11.92
N ASP A 119 -7.78 -6.17 -11.14
CA ASP A 119 -8.09 -6.06 -9.72
C ASP A 119 -8.45 -4.61 -9.41
N CYS A 120 -9.74 -4.30 -9.45
CA CYS A 120 -10.26 -2.96 -9.21
C CYS A 120 -11.68 -2.99 -8.65
N VAL A 121 -12.12 -1.83 -8.17
CA VAL A 121 -13.52 -1.57 -7.82
C VAL A 121 -14.01 -0.33 -8.57
N GLU A 122 -15.26 -0.35 -9.02
CA GLU A 122 -15.87 0.81 -9.67
C GLU A 122 -16.06 1.96 -8.66
N LEU A 123 -15.71 3.17 -9.09
CA LEU A 123 -15.82 4.39 -8.29
C LEU A 123 -17.07 5.18 -8.67
N THR A 124 -17.87 5.51 -7.66
CA THR A 124 -18.98 6.46 -7.75
C THR A 124 -18.65 7.73 -6.97
N SER A 125 -19.34 8.82 -7.28
CA SER A 125 -19.20 10.09 -6.53
C SER A 125 -20.08 10.16 -5.29
N GLU A 126 -20.74 9.07 -4.93
CA GLU A 126 -21.61 9.03 -3.75
C GLU A 126 -20.74 8.98 -2.49
N SER A 127 -21.03 9.85 -1.53
CA SER A 127 -20.42 9.76 -0.21
C SER A 127 -20.81 8.43 0.43
N VAL A 128 -19.84 7.72 1.01
CA VAL A 128 -20.09 6.45 1.70
C VAL A 128 -20.41 6.73 3.17
N PRO A 129 -21.59 6.35 3.70
CA PRO A 129 -21.88 6.50 5.11
C PRO A 129 -20.92 5.66 5.96
N THR A 130 -20.31 6.28 6.97
CA THR A 130 -19.30 5.62 7.84
C THR A 130 -19.84 4.44 8.63
N ASN A 131 -21.15 4.37 8.87
CA ASN A 131 -21.84 3.22 9.48
C ASN A 131 -22.14 2.09 8.49
N ARG A 132 -21.85 2.27 7.20
CA ARG A 132 -22.06 1.27 6.14
C ARG A 132 -20.77 0.92 5.38
N PHE A 133 -19.61 1.24 5.94
CA PHE A 133 -18.32 0.93 5.32
C PHE A 133 -18.16 -0.57 5.02
N GLY A 134 -18.60 -1.45 5.93
CA GLY A 134 -18.54 -2.91 5.73
C GLY A 134 -19.50 -3.45 4.66
N GLU A 135 -20.38 -2.61 4.10
CA GLU A 135 -21.35 -2.98 3.06
C GLU A 135 -21.01 -2.35 1.70
N ASN A 136 -20.06 -1.41 1.65
CA ASN A 136 -19.74 -0.65 0.45
C ASN A 136 -18.44 -1.17 -0.19
N GLU A 137 -18.52 -1.58 -1.45
CA GLU A 137 -17.41 -2.22 -2.17
C GLU A 137 -16.17 -1.32 -2.24
N ILE A 138 -16.31 0.01 -2.38
CA ILE A 138 -15.18 0.95 -2.44
C ILE A 138 -14.40 0.92 -1.14
N THR A 139 -15.10 1.00 0.00
CA THR A 139 -14.44 1.00 1.33
C THR A 139 -13.92 -0.36 1.73
N ILE A 140 -14.57 -1.45 1.32
CA ILE A 140 -14.06 -2.82 1.49
C ILE A 140 -12.77 -3.00 0.68
N TYR A 141 -12.77 -2.56 -0.58
CA TYR A 141 -11.60 -2.64 -1.45
C TYR A 141 -10.42 -1.79 -0.92
N ALA A 142 -10.70 -0.56 -0.51
CA ALA A 142 -9.69 0.41 -0.07
C ALA A 142 -9.11 0.09 1.31
N PHE A 143 -9.93 -0.40 2.26
CA PHE A 143 -9.51 -0.57 3.65
C PHE A 143 -9.43 -2.03 4.11
N GLY A 144 -9.87 -2.99 3.29
CA GLY A 144 -9.71 -4.42 3.54
C GLY A 144 -10.31 -4.88 4.87
N GLU A 145 -9.51 -5.58 5.67
CA GLU A 145 -9.95 -6.11 6.96
C GLU A 145 -10.25 -5.02 8.00
N HIS A 146 -9.77 -3.79 7.80
CA HIS A 146 -9.94 -2.67 8.73
C HIS A 146 -11.14 -1.77 8.38
N THR A 147 -11.95 -2.14 7.39
CA THR A 147 -13.03 -1.31 6.87
C THR A 147 -14.06 -0.90 7.94
N GLU A 148 -14.53 -1.84 8.77
CA GLU A 148 -15.52 -1.53 9.80
C GLU A 148 -14.94 -0.67 10.94
N ASP A 149 -13.74 -1.02 11.41
CA ASP A 149 -13.05 -0.30 12.47
C ASP A 149 -12.68 1.12 12.05
N TYR A 150 -12.28 1.31 10.79
CA TYR A 150 -12.01 2.65 10.28
C TYR A 150 -13.29 3.47 10.20
N GLY A 151 -14.39 2.88 9.74
CA GLY A 151 -15.71 3.52 9.79
C GLY A 151 -16.11 3.93 11.21
N LYS A 152 -15.79 3.09 12.22
CA LYS A 152 -16.04 3.39 13.64
C LYS A 152 -15.17 4.55 14.14
N LEU A 153 -13.88 4.55 13.85
CA LEU A 153 -12.96 5.65 14.20
C LEU A 153 -13.47 7.00 13.65
N LEU A 154 -13.92 7.01 12.38
CA LEU A 154 -14.48 8.21 11.75
C LEU A 154 -15.73 8.71 12.49
N ARG A 155 -16.65 7.80 12.88
CA ARG A 155 -17.85 8.17 13.65
C ARG A 155 -17.52 8.72 15.03
N GLU A 156 -16.55 8.13 15.72
CA GLU A 156 -16.07 8.62 17.02
C GLU A 156 -15.47 10.03 16.91
N TYR A 157 -14.84 10.35 15.78
CA TYR A 157 -14.36 11.69 15.46
C TYR A 157 -15.48 12.65 14.98
N GLY A 158 -16.71 12.17 14.78
CA GLY A 158 -17.86 12.97 14.33
C GLY A 158 -18.06 13.03 12.81
N ILE A 159 -17.30 12.25 12.04
CA ILE A 159 -17.44 12.14 10.57
C ILE A 159 -18.55 11.14 10.26
N LYS A 160 -19.57 11.58 9.53
CA LYS A 160 -20.75 10.75 9.21
C LYS A 160 -20.61 9.99 7.90
N GLU A 161 -19.91 10.56 6.94
CA GLU A 161 -19.73 10.00 5.61
C GLU A 161 -18.34 10.34 5.07
N MET A 162 -17.84 9.51 4.17
CA MET A 162 -16.58 9.72 3.46
C MET A 162 -16.87 10.00 1.99
N PRO A 163 -16.65 11.25 1.54
CA PRO A 163 -16.74 11.59 0.13
C PRO A 163 -15.72 10.84 -0.73
N VAL A 164 -16.05 10.66 -2.01
CA VAL A 164 -15.14 10.18 -3.05
C VAL A 164 -15.07 11.23 -4.15
N TRP A 165 -13.94 11.94 -4.25
CA TRP A 165 -13.77 13.05 -5.21
C TRP A 165 -13.15 12.56 -6.51
N LEU A 166 -13.93 12.61 -7.59
CA LEU A 166 -13.54 12.06 -8.88
C LEU A 166 -13.23 13.14 -9.92
N ALA A 167 -12.38 12.79 -10.88
CA ALA A 167 -12.24 13.55 -12.12
C ALA A 167 -13.40 13.25 -13.10
N GLY A 168 -13.57 14.12 -14.09
CA GLY A 168 -14.31 13.80 -15.31
C GLY A 168 -13.51 12.85 -16.20
N ILE A 169 -14.20 11.94 -16.88
CA ILE A 169 -13.63 11.11 -17.94
C ILE A 169 -13.23 12.01 -19.13
N ARG A 170 -12.16 11.64 -19.82
CA ARG A 170 -11.60 12.34 -21.00
C ARG A 170 -11.60 11.41 -22.21
N ASP A 171 -11.05 11.86 -23.33
CA ASP A 171 -10.98 11.09 -24.58
C ASP A 171 -10.00 9.92 -24.54
N LYS A 172 -8.98 9.98 -23.66
CA LYS A 172 -7.97 8.93 -23.49
C LYS A 172 -7.99 8.41 -22.06
N PRO A 173 -7.69 7.11 -21.83
CA PRO A 173 -7.59 6.57 -20.50
C PRO A 173 -6.42 7.19 -19.74
N PHE A 174 -6.63 7.50 -18.47
CA PHE A 174 -5.60 8.11 -17.63
C PHE A 174 -5.71 7.65 -16.17
N ALA A 175 -4.63 7.81 -15.42
CA ALA A 175 -4.57 7.58 -13.99
C ALA A 175 -4.41 8.88 -13.21
N ARG A 176 -4.88 8.88 -11.96
CA ARG A 176 -4.56 9.87 -10.93
C ARG A 176 -4.23 9.14 -9.63
N LYS A 177 -3.18 9.62 -8.97
CA LYS A 177 -2.84 9.16 -7.63
C LYS A 177 -3.96 9.49 -6.66
N VAL A 178 -4.24 8.56 -5.76
CA VAL A 178 -5.20 8.79 -4.69
C VAL A 178 -4.51 9.58 -3.58
N TRP A 179 -5.12 10.69 -3.19
CA TRP A 179 -4.75 11.42 -1.98
C TRP A 179 -5.74 11.04 -0.88
N PHE A 180 -5.23 10.41 0.19
CA PHE A 180 -6.06 10.05 1.32
C PHE A 180 -6.07 11.18 2.33
N VAL A 181 -7.20 11.90 2.42
CA VAL A 181 -7.29 13.13 3.18
C VAL A 181 -7.21 12.88 4.69
N ARG A 182 -6.61 13.83 5.41
CA ARG A 182 -6.54 13.87 6.88
C ARG A 182 -7.91 13.83 7.53
N LEU A 183 -7.97 13.37 8.78
CA LEU A 183 -9.02 13.73 9.74
C LEU A 183 -8.72 15.17 10.18
N GLY A 184 -9.50 16.16 9.77
CA GLY A 184 -9.13 17.56 10.02
C GLY A 184 -10.31 18.51 10.26
N ASP A 185 -9.96 19.79 10.44
CA ASP A 185 -10.91 20.89 10.60
C ASP A 185 -11.96 20.84 9.48
N ASN A 186 -13.24 20.72 9.86
CA ASN A 186 -14.42 20.39 9.05
C ASN A 186 -14.87 18.92 9.03
N TYR A 187 -14.32 18.04 9.88
CA TYR A 187 -14.78 16.65 10.00
C TYR A 187 -14.78 15.90 8.66
N ARG A 188 -13.67 16.02 7.92
CA ARG A 188 -13.51 15.33 6.64
C ARG A 188 -12.49 14.21 6.78
N SER A 189 -12.77 13.13 6.07
CA SER A 189 -11.87 12.08 5.61
C SER A 189 -12.47 11.73 4.26
N ASP A 190 -11.67 11.74 3.20
CA ASP A 190 -12.16 11.46 1.85
C ASP A 190 -11.08 10.78 1.00
N LEU A 191 -11.55 10.04 -0.01
CA LEU A 191 -10.71 9.50 -1.07
C LEU A 191 -10.69 10.51 -2.21
N HIS A 192 -9.60 11.27 -2.32
CA HIS A 192 -9.47 12.25 -3.37
C HIS A 192 -8.74 11.66 -4.59
N CYS A 193 -9.54 11.22 -5.56
CA CYS A 193 -9.10 10.57 -6.79
C CYS A 193 -8.97 11.53 -7.99
N GLY A 194 -9.34 12.81 -7.80
CA GLY A 194 -9.39 13.82 -8.84
C GLY A 194 -8.23 14.81 -8.94
N ILE A 195 -7.13 14.70 -8.19
CA ILE A 195 -6.08 15.75 -8.15
C ILE A 195 -5.02 15.56 -9.26
N ARG A 196 -4.57 16.66 -9.87
CA ARG A 196 -3.44 16.73 -10.83
C ARG A 196 -2.27 17.56 -10.29
N VAL A 197 -1.86 17.29 -9.05
CA VAL A 197 -0.85 18.08 -8.33
C VAL A 197 0.12 17.13 -7.66
N LEU A 198 0.91 16.41 -8.46
CA LEU A 198 2.00 15.56 -7.92
C LEU A 198 3.29 16.34 -7.69
N TYR A 199 3.32 17.60 -8.13
CA TYR A 199 4.49 18.46 -8.12
C TYR A 199 4.52 19.41 -6.92
N GLY A 200 3.58 19.30 -5.97
CA GLY A 200 3.49 20.19 -4.82
C GLY A 200 4.68 19.96 -3.88
N ASP A 201 5.39 21.03 -3.51
CA ASP A 201 6.50 20.94 -2.57
C ASP A 201 6.03 20.70 -1.11
N ASP A 202 4.76 20.99 -0.81
CA ASP A 202 4.14 20.77 0.51
C ASP A 202 3.35 19.46 0.62
N ASP A 203 3.38 18.64 -0.43
CA ASP A 203 2.72 17.34 -0.44
C ASP A 203 3.46 16.34 0.45
N ARG A 204 2.72 15.41 1.06
CA ARG A 204 3.28 14.35 1.89
C ARG A 204 3.30 13.04 1.14
N VAL A 205 4.49 12.50 0.93
CA VAL A 205 4.66 11.12 0.50
C VAL A 205 4.96 10.30 1.75
N ARG A 206 4.09 9.35 2.06
CA ARG A 206 4.19 8.52 3.26
C ARG A 206 4.56 7.10 2.88
N GLY A 207 5.53 6.55 3.58
CA GLY A 207 5.93 5.16 3.42
C GLY A 207 5.84 4.39 4.72
N VAL A 208 5.77 3.08 4.57
CA VAL A 208 5.76 2.12 5.67
C VAL A 208 6.79 1.03 5.44
N ARG A 209 7.21 0.40 6.53
CA ARG A 209 7.99 -0.85 6.52
C ARG A 209 7.66 -1.65 7.77
N HIS A 210 7.94 -2.95 7.72
CA HIS A 210 7.76 -3.77 8.90
C HIS A 210 8.82 -3.43 9.95
N ASN A 211 8.38 -3.37 11.20
CA ASN A 211 9.26 -3.19 12.33
C ASN A 211 10.11 -4.45 12.52
N SER A 212 11.41 -4.37 12.24
CA SER A 212 12.33 -5.51 12.32
C SER A 212 12.53 -6.04 13.75
N GLY A 213 12.10 -5.31 14.78
CA GLY A 213 12.09 -5.76 16.17
C GLY A 213 10.84 -6.56 16.58
N GLU A 214 9.71 -6.40 15.89
CA GLU A 214 8.43 -7.06 16.21
C GLU A 214 7.98 -8.07 15.14
N ALA A 215 8.58 -8.03 13.94
CA ALA A 215 8.38 -9.04 12.90
C ALA A 215 8.85 -10.46 13.31
N ALA A 216 9.57 -10.60 14.43
CA ALA A 216 9.88 -11.89 15.04
C ALA A 216 8.70 -12.51 15.81
N ASN A 217 7.72 -11.71 16.25
CA ASN A 217 6.63 -12.16 17.13
C ASN A 217 5.27 -12.31 16.40
N PHE A 218 5.11 -11.76 15.20
CA PHE A 218 3.84 -11.82 14.46
C PHE A 218 3.71 -13.03 13.52
N CYS A 219 4.73 -13.89 13.42
CA CYS A 219 4.58 -15.20 12.76
C CYS A 219 4.06 -16.31 13.68
N GLU A 220 3.79 -16.06 14.97
CA GLU A 220 3.37 -17.09 15.92
C GLU A 220 1.92 -16.98 16.45
N HIS A 221 1.16 -15.92 16.15
CA HIS A 221 -0.11 -15.68 16.87
C HIS A 221 -1.40 -15.51 16.05
N SER A 222 -1.44 -15.82 14.76
CA SER A 222 -2.73 -15.80 14.02
C SER A 222 -3.52 -17.11 13.99
N ASP A 223 -2.97 -18.22 14.53
CA ASP A 223 -3.61 -19.55 14.45
C ASP A 223 -3.97 -20.21 15.81
N GLU A 224 -3.63 -19.60 16.95
CA GLU A 224 -3.86 -20.20 18.27
C GLU A 224 -5.27 -19.95 18.85
N GLU A 225 -5.92 -18.83 18.55
CA GLU A 225 -7.21 -18.50 19.18
C GLU A 225 -8.40 -19.30 18.64
N LYS A 226 -8.28 -19.97 17.48
CA LYS A 226 -9.30 -20.91 16.97
C LYS A 226 -9.17 -22.34 17.49
N ARG A 227 -8.10 -22.67 18.24
CA ARG A 227 -7.85 -24.05 18.74
C ARG A 227 -8.24 -24.31 20.19
N ALA A 228 -8.67 -23.29 20.95
CA ALA A 228 -9.03 -23.41 22.36
C ALA A 228 -10.28 -24.27 22.67
N GLY A 229 -11.09 -24.62 21.65
CA GLY A 229 -12.30 -25.44 21.85
C GLY A 229 -12.10 -26.96 21.79
N ILE A 230 -10.91 -27.45 21.41
CA ILE A 230 -10.70 -28.89 21.14
C ILE A 230 -9.31 -29.30 21.61
N ARG A 231 -9.10 -29.49 22.92
CA ARG A 231 -8.08 -30.40 23.50
C ARG A 231 -8.07 -30.36 25.04
N GLU A 232 -9.20 -30.68 25.66
CA GLU A 232 -9.19 -31.43 26.94
C GLU A 232 -9.21 -32.93 26.61
N ALA A 233 -8.21 -33.39 25.86
CA ALA A 233 -7.98 -34.81 25.67
C ALA A 233 -6.51 -35.03 25.29
N GLN A 234 -5.78 -35.52 26.29
CA GLN A 234 -4.64 -36.42 26.16
C GLN A 234 -3.31 -35.82 25.64
N LYS A 235 -2.41 -35.63 26.62
CA LYS A 235 -1.00 -36.02 26.60
C LYS A 235 -0.55 -36.77 25.34
N ILE A 236 0.53 -36.31 24.71
CA ILE A 236 1.81 -37.03 24.51
C ILE A 236 2.75 -36.12 23.70
N SER A 237 4.02 -36.16 24.08
CA SER A 237 5.19 -35.49 23.52
C SER A 237 5.31 -35.54 21.98
N ALA A 238 5.65 -34.41 21.37
CA ALA A 238 6.35 -34.29 20.09
C ALA A 238 7.07 -32.93 20.13
N GLY A 239 8.39 -32.83 20.10
CA GLY A 239 9.23 -33.20 18.97
C GLY A 239 9.35 -31.97 18.07
N GLU A 240 10.35 -31.10 18.35
CA GLU A 240 10.66 -29.92 17.54
C GLU A 240 10.78 -30.31 16.06
N LYS A 241 9.88 -29.80 15.21
CA LYS A 241 10.09 -29.78 13.77
C LYS A 241 10.80 -28.48 13.40
N THR A 242 12.13 -28.53 13.35
CA THR A 242 12.94 -27.53 12.65
C THR A 242 12.59 -27.55 11.17
N VAL A 243 12.18 -26.41 10.61
CA VAL A 243 11.98 -26.24 9.17
C VAL A 243 13.37 -26.27 8.49
N PRO A 244 13.60 -27.08 7.43
CA PRO A 244 14.96 -27.39 6.96
C PRO A 244 15.61 -26.31 6.07
N TYR A 245 15.02 -25.11 5.98
CA TYR A 245 15.50 -24.06 5.08
C TYR A 245 15.33 -22.67 5.68
N THR A 246 16.32 -21.82 5.42
CA THR A 246 16.37 -20.44 5.91
C THR A 246 15.92 -19.45 4.84
N ARG A 247 15.58 -18.21 5.25
CA ARG A 247 15.26 -17.12 4.32
C ARG A 247 16.37 -16.83 3.30
N LYS A 248 17.63 -17.10 3.68
CA LYS A 248 18.80 -17.03 2.79
C LYS A 248 18.73 -18.07 1.66
N ASN A 249 18.23 -19.28 1.95
CA ASN A 249 18.06 -20.32 0.93
C ASN A 249 17.00 -19.86 -0.09
N ILE A 250 15.86 -19.36 0.39
CA ILE A 250 14.76 -18.89 -0.48
C ILE A 250 15.22 -17.76 -1.41
N ASN A 251 15.95 -16.76 -0.90
CA ASN A 251 16.45 -15.66 -1.72
C ASN A 251 17.46 -16.14 -2.78
N SER A 252 18.35 -17.08 -2.43
CA SER A 252 19.29 -17.66 -3.39
C SER A 252 18.58 -18.38 -4.55
N TYR A 253 17.42 -18.98 -4.31
CA TYR A 253 16.63 -19.65 -5.34
C TYR A 253 15.81 -18.68 -6.20
N LEU A 254 15.34 -17.57 -5.63
CA LEU A 254 14.72 -16.48 -6.38
C LEU A 254 15.71 -15.81 -7.35
N ASP A 255 16.97 -15.67 -6.93
CA ASP A 255 18.03 -15.14 -7.79
C ASP A 255 18.30 -16.04 -9.00
N ILE A 256 18.19 -17.36 -8.84
CA ILE A 256 18.29 -18.32 -9.95
C ILE A 256 17.14 -18.11 -10.95
N VAL A 257 15.90 -18.00 -10.47
CA VAL A 257 14.72 -17.76 -11.32
C VAL A 257 14.84 -16.45 -12.09
N HIS A 258 15.23 -15.37 -11.41
CA HIS A 258 15.41 -14.07 -12.04
C HIS A 258 16.58 -14.05 -13.02
N GLY A 259 17.68 -14.74 -12.70
CA GLY A 259 18.84 -14.87 -13.58
C GLY A 259 18.49 -15.62 -14.86
N VAL A 260 17.74 -16.72 -14.78
CA VAL A 260 17.29 -17.47 -15.98
C VAL A 260 16.29 -16.65 -16.80
N ARG A 261 15.30 -16.01 -16.15
CA ARG A 261 14.31 -15.15 -16.84
C ARG A 261 14.96 -13.99 -17.60
N LYS A 262 16.05 -13.42 -17.06
CA LYS A 262 16.80 -12.33 -17.70
C LYS A 262 17.82 -12.80 -18.74
N GLY A 263 17.96 -14.12 -18.96
CA GLY A 263 18.95 -14.71 -19.87
C GLY A 263 20.38 -14.71 -19.32
N ASN A 264 20.56 -14.37 -18.04
CA ASN A 264 21.87 -14.27 -17.38
C ASN A 264 22.36 -15.62 -16.82
N LEU A 265 21.47 -16.59 -16.68
CA LEU A 265 21.77 -17.95 -16.25
C LEU A 265 21.17 -18.97 -17.22
N PRO A 266 21.83 -20.11 -17.46
CA PRO A 266 21.31 -21.16 -18.32
C PRO A 266 20.09 -21.84 -17.69
N ASN A 267 19.15 -22.31 -18.51
CA ASN A 267 17.95 -23.01 -18.05
C ASN A 267 18.26 -24.26 -17.19
N SER A 268 19.44 -24.86 -17.33
CA SER A 268 19.88 -26.00 -16.51
C SER A 268 19.97 -25.66 -15.01
N LYS A 269 20.07 -24.38 -14.64
CA LYS A 269 20.03 -23.95 -13.24
C LYS A 269 18.65 -24.07 -12.60
N LEU A 270 17.58 -24.25 -13.39
CA LEU A 270 16.26 -24.52 -12.85
C LEU A 270 16.14 -25.94 -12.26
N GLU A 271 17.03 -26.88 -12.60
CA GLU A 271 17.04 -28.20 -11.98
C GLU A 271 17.40 -28.13 -10.47
N GLU A 272 18.32 -27.23 -10.09
CA GLU A 272 18.66 -26.98 -8.68
C GLU A 272 17.47 -26.42 -7.88
N LEU A 273 16.57 -25.67 -8.54
CA LEU A 273 15.32 -25.18 -7.96
C LEU A 273 14.29 -26.30 -7.84
N ILE A 274 14.17 -27.16 -8.85
CA ILE A 274 13.23 -28.29 -8.84
C ILE A 274 13.58 -29.26 -7.70
N GLU A 275 14.85 -29.63 -7.53
CA GLU A 275 15.29 -30.49 -6.42
C GLU A 275 14.99 -29.90 -5.04
N PHE A 276 15.12 -28.57 -4.90
CA PHE A 276 14.75 -27.89 -3.67
C PHE A 276 13.24 -27.97 -3.40
N LEU A 277 12.41 -27.69 -4.41
CA LEU A 277 10.95 -27.76 -4.31
C LEU A 277 10.45 -29.20 -4.04
N GLU A 278 11.15 -30.22 -4.54
CA GLU A 278 10.85 -31.62 -4.23
C GLU A 278 11.15 -31.97 -2.77
N LYS A 279 12.25 -31.43 -2.20
CA LYS A 279 12.57 -31.59 -0.78
C LYS A 279 11.57 -30.90 0.15
N LEU A 280 10.82 -29.91 -0.33
CA LEU A 280 9.75 -29.26 0.43
C LEU A 280 8.46 -30.10 0.50
N LYS A 281 8.30 -31.08 -0.39
CA LYS A 281 7.11 -31.96 -0.41
C LYS A 281 7.21 -33.16 0.54
N GLN A 282 8.40 -33.45 1.09
CA GLN A 282 8.67 -34.56 2.02
C GLN A 282 8.54 -34.09 3.48
#